data_AF-A0A351MQK7-F1
#
_entry.id   AF-A0A351MQK7-F1
#
_cell.length_a   1.000
_cell.length_b   1.000
_cell.length_c   1.000
_cell.angle_alpha   90.00
_cell.angle_beta   90.00
_cell.angle_gamma   90.00
#
_symmetry.space_group_name_H-M   'P 1'
#
loop_
_entity.id
_entity.type
_entity.pdbx_description
1 polymer ?
#
loop_
_entity_poly.entity_id
_entity_poly.type
_entity_poly.pdbx_seq_one_letter_code
_entity_poly.pdbx_strand_id
1 'polypeptide(L)'
;MNEPKQIPCCSQCSEPASVFLTLVVGAHTQSKAFCAKCLPAGILTSPLPATAAGLKLAIPAPAGRGRCPACGFRWVDFERTQRMGCAQCYTSHAQEADTLIARSQPGMTHIGRHPLTPAPTPPIHGQDMSKDKTGKGIPKIKITRTPTKLTLEELQEALRAAVAKEDYEKAAKLRDKISAQNANSK
;
A
#
# COMPACT_ATOMS: atom_id res chain seq x y z
N MET A 1 -32.48 -15.40 -30.48
CA MET A 1 -31.29 -15.84 -31.23
C MET A 1 -30.42 -16.61 -30.24
N ASN A 2 -30.50 -17.94 -30.24
CA ASN A 2 -29.66 -18.78 -29.38
C ASN A 2 -28.34 -19.00 -30.12
N GLU A 3 -27.29 -18.31 -29.67
CA GLU A 3 -25.94 -18.50 -30.18
C GLU A 3 -25.46 -19.92 -29.81
N PRO A 4 -25.01 -20.74 -30.77
CA PRO A 4 -24.61 -22.10 -30.48
C PRO A 4 -23.36 -22.08 -29.59
N LYS A 5 -23.51 -22.48 -28.31
CA LYS A 5 -22.39 -22.66 -27.38
C LYS A 5 -21.39 -23.64 -28.00
N GLN A 6 -20.28 -23.12 -28.50
CA GLN A 6 -19.19 -23.93 -29.05
C GLN A 6 -18.63 -24.81 -27.92
N ILE A 7 -18.80 -26.13 -28.07
CA ILE A 7 -18.28 -27.12 -27.12
C ILE A 7 -16.77 -27.23 -27.36
N PRO A 8 -15.91 -26.90 -26.39
CA PRO A 8 -14.48 -27.00 -26.61
C PRO A 8 -14.05 -28.47 -26.68
N CYS A 9 -12.96 -28.73 -27.41
CA CYS A 9 -12.40 -30.07 -27.54
C CYS A 9 -11.79 -30.54 -26.21
N CYS A 10 -11.69 -31.86 -26.03
CA CYS A 10 -11.03 -32.45 -24.87
C CYS A 10 -9.55 -32.07 -24.82
N SER A 11 -9.00 -31.91 -23.62
CA SER A 11 -7.58 -31.58 -23.40
C SER A 11 -6.62 -32.75 -23.64
N GLN A 12 -7.14 -33.97 -23.75
CA GLN A 12 -6.37 -35.20 -23.91
C GLN A 12 -6.57 -35.85 -25.28
N CYS A 13 -7.68 -35.54 -25.96
CA CYS A 13 -8.05 -36.07 -27.27
C CYS A 13 -8.82 -35.00 -28.07
N SER A 14 -9.03 -35.19 -29.36
CA SER A 14 -9.75 -34.22 -30.20
C SER A 14 -11.28 -34.40 -30.21
N GLU A 15 -11.86 -35.14 -29.26
CA GLU A 15 -13.31 -35.35 -29.15
C GLU A 15 -14.01 -34.19 -28.40
N PRO A 16 -15.32 -33.94 -28.61
CA PRO A 16 -16.05 -32.90 -27.88
C PRO A 16 -16.07 -33.18 -26.37
N ALA A 17 -15.73 -32.18 -25.56
CA ALA A 17 -15.69 -32.33 -24.12
C ALA A 17 -17.10 -32.28 -23.50
N SER A 18 -17.35 -33.12 -22.51
CA SER A 18 -18.61 -33.19 -21.76
C SER A 18 -18.48 -32.66 -20.33
N VAL A 19 -17.26 -32.66 -19.78
CA VAL A 19 -16.96 -32.21 -18.42
C VAL A 19 -15.93 -31.09 -18.46
N PHE A 20 -16.21 -30.01 -17.73
CA PHE A 20 -15.35 -28.83 -17.63
C PHE A 20 -14.92 -28.62 -16.19
N LEU A 21 -13.61 -28.52 -15.98
CA LEU A 21 -13.04 -28.20 -14.67
C LEU A 21 -12.28 -26.88 -14.77
N THR A 22 -12.68 -25.91 -13.95
CA THR A 22 -12.01 -24.62 -13.82
C THR A 22 -11.48 -24.48 -12.41
N LEU A 23 -10.16 -24.38 -12.28
CA LEU A 23 -9.49 -24.09 -11.02
C LEU A 23 -9.10 -22.62 -10.99
N VAL A 24 -9.54 -21.93 -9.93
CA VAL A 24 -9.14 -20.54 -9.66
C VAL A 24 -8.16 -20.56 -8.48
N VAL A 25 -6.93 -20.10 -8.71
CA VAL A 25 -5.89 -19.98 -7.69
C VAL A 25 -5.46 -18.52 -7.60
N GLY A 26 -5.94 -17.81 -6.56
CA GLY A 26 -5.72 -16.37 -6.43
C GLY A 26 -6.32 -15.62 -7.62
N ALA A 27 -5.46 -14.94 -8.41
CA ALA A 27 -5.84 -14.21 -9.61
C ALA A 27 -5.66 -15.01 -10.93
N HIS A 28 -5.14 -16.24 -10.87
CA HIS A 28 -4.90 -17.05 -12.06
C HIS A 28 -5.96 -18.15 -12.21
N THR A 29 -6.48 -18.30 -13.42
CA THR A 29 -7.47 -19.33 -13.78
C THR A 29 -6.80 -20.40 -14.65
N GLN A 30 -6.89 -21.66 -14.25
CA GLN A 30 -6.49 -22.81 -15.06
C GLN A 30 -7.69 -23.69 -15.34
N SER A 31 -8.03 -23.87 -16.63
CA SER A 31 -9.16 -24.68 -17.07
C SER A 31 -8.70 -25.92 -17.85
N LYS A 32 -9.38 -27.05 -17.62
CA LYS A 32 -9.26 -28.28 -18.42
C LYS A 32 -10.64 -28.81 -18.77
N ALA A 33 -10.78 -29.30 -20.00
CA ALA A 33 -11.99 -29.94 -20.49
C ALA A 33 -11.70 -31.42 -20.81
N PHE A 34 -12.64 -32.32 -20.48
CA PHE A 34 -12.52 -33.76 -20.70
C PHE A 34 -13.76 -34.33 -21.39
N CYS A 35 -13.57 -35.30 -22.30
CA CYS A 35 -14.65 -36.15 -22.78
C CYS A 35 -14.94 -37.28 -21.76
N ALA A 36 -16.05 -38.00 -21.94
CA ALA A 36 -16.43 -39.09 -21.04
C ALA A 36 -15.38 -40.22 -20.94
N LYS A 37 -14.59 -40.44 -21.99
CA LYS A 37 -13.56 -41.50 -22.04
C LYS A 37 -12.25 -41.09 -21.35
N CYS A 38 -11.84 -39.83 -21.53
CA CYS A 38 -10.58 -39.32 -20.99
C CYS A 38 -10.73 -38.73 -19.58
N LEU A 39 -11.94 -38.82 -19.00
CA LEU A 39 -12.19 -38.36 -17.64
C LEU A 39 -11.43 -39.26 -16.65
N PRO A 40 -10.50 -38.71 -15.86
CA PRO A 40 -9.73 -39.52 -14.92
C PRO A 40 -10.66 -40.11 -13.84
N ALA A 41 -10.47 -41.39 -13.55
CA ALA A 41 -11.22 -42.08 -12.52
C ALA A 41 -11.07 -41.35 -11.18
N GLY A 42 -12.19 -41.10 -10.52
CA GLY A 42 -12.21 -40.44 -9.22
C GLY A 42 -12.24 -38.91 -9.26
N ILE A 43 -12.32 -38.24 -10.42
CA ILE A 43 -12.45 -36.78 -10.45
C ILE A 43 -13.73 -36.28 -9.74
N LEU A 44 -14.83 -37.04 -9.78
CA LEU A 44 -16.10 -36.67 -9.14
C LEU A 44 -16.19 -37.10 -7.67
N THR A 45 -15.36 -38.06 -7.26
CA THR A 45 -15.40 -38.65 -5.91
C THR A 45 -14.21 -38.22 -5.05
N SER A 46 -13.17 -37.65 -5.66
CA SER A 46 -11.99 -37.16 -4.96
C SER A 46 -12.33 -35.88 -4.20
N PRO A 47 -11.85 -35.73 -2.95
CA PRO A 47 -11.97 -34.49 -2.19
C PRO A 47 -11.26 -33.31 -2.88
N LEU A 48 -10.30 -33.58 -3.78
CA LEU A 48 -9.60 -32.57 -4.58
C LEU A 48 -9.67 -32.91 -6.08
N PRO A 49 -10.75 -32.53 -6.79
CA PRO A 49 -10.93 -32.84 -8.22
C PRO A 49 -9.81 -32.28 -9.12
N ALA A 50 -9.21 -31.16 -8.73
CA ALA A 50 -8.09 -30.56 -9.46
C ALA A 50 -6.84 -31.44 -9.50
N THR A 51 -6.52 -32.16 -8.41
CA THR A 51 -5.39 -33.11 -8.41
C THR A 51 -5.66 -34.30 -9.32
N ALA A 52 -6.89 -34.84 -9.29
CA ALA A 52 -7.31 -35.94 -10.15
C ALA A 52 -7.29 -35.55 -11.64
N ALA A 53 -7.56 -34.28 -11.97
CA ALA A 53 -7.42 -33.72 -13.32
C ALA A 53 -5.96 -33.43 -13.73
N GLY A 54 -4.98 -33.79 -12.89
CA GLY A 54 -3.56 -33.51 -13.12
C GLY A 54 -3.25 -32.01 -13.19
N LEU A 55 -4.05 -31.16 -12.53
CA LEU A 55 -3.69 -29.76 -12.31
C LEU A 55 -2.74 -29.70 -11.13
N LYS A 56 -1.58 -29.09 -11.33
CA LYS A 56 -0.58 -28.93 -10.27
C LYS A 56 -1.04 -27.80 -9.35
N LEU A 57 -1.58 -28.15 -8.18
CA LEU A 57 -1.79 -27.18 -7.11
C LEU A 57 -0.42 -26.79 -6.56
N ALA A 58 0.16 -25.73 -7.13
CA ALA A 58 1.21 -25.02 -6.46
C ALA A 58 0.53 -24.11 -5.42
N ILE A 59 0.43 -24.59 -4.18
CA ILE A 59 0.44 -23.66 -3.06
C ILE A 59 1.83 -23.02 -3.14
N PRO A 60 1.96 -21.71 -3.43
CA PRO A 60 3.27 -21.09 -3.40
C PRO A 60 3.85 -21.38 -2.02
N ALA A 61 4.89 -22.21 -1.96
CA ALA A 61 5.62 -22.41 -0.73
C ALA A 61 6.05 -21.00 -0.30
N PRO A 62 5.69 -20.54 0.91
CA PRO A 62 6.08 -19.20 1.33
C PRO A 62 7.60 -19.17 1.35
N ALA A 63 8.18 -18.55 0.34
CA ALA A 63 9.60 -18.28 0.29
C ALA A 63 9.85 -17.09 1.21
N GLY A 64 10.04 -17.39 2.49
CA GLY A 64 10.33 -16.37 3.51
C GLY A 64 10.16 -16.84 4.95
N ARG A 65 10.39 -18.14 5.21
CA ARG A 65 10.83 -18.59 6.56
C ARG A 65 12.26 -18.12 6.92
N GLY A 66 12.71 -17.00 6.35
CA GLY A 66 13.97 -16.36 6.71
C GLY A 66 13.87 -15.65 8.06
N ARG A 67 15.01 -15.30 8.64
CA ARG A 67 15.09 -14.34 9.75
C ARG A 67 15.41 -12.97 9.16
N CYS A 68 14.79 -11.92 9.69
CA CYS A 68 15.21 -10.56 9.36
C CYS A 68 16.69 -10.38 9.75
N PRO A 69 17.57 -9.91 8.84
CA PRO A 69 18.99 -9.73 9.14
C PRO A 69 19.25 -8.63 10.18
N ALA A 70 18.32 -7.69 10.37
CA ALA A 70 18.49 -6.57 11.30
C ALA A 70 18.05 -6.89 12.75
N CYS A 71 16.99 -7.67 12.94
CA CYS A 71 16.42 -7.92 14.28
C CYS A 71 16.12 -9.41 14.57
N GLY A 72 16.38 -10.32 13.63
CA GLY A 72 16.13 -11.75 13.79
C GLY A 72 14.67 -12.19 13.67
N PHE A 73 13.73 -11.26 13.47
CA PHE A 73 12.29 -11.51 13.40
C PHE A 73 11.91 -12.51 12.29
N ARG A 74 11.02 -13.45 12.60
CA ARG A 74 10.56 -14.51 11.68
C ARG A 74 9.09 -14.30 11.32
N TRP A 75 8.67 -14.82 10.17
CA TRP A 75 7.27 -14.75 9.76
C TRP A 75 6.30 -15.42 10.74
N VAL A 76 6.72 -16.51 11.39
CA VAL A 76 5.94 -17.19 12.45
C VAL A 76 5.62 -16.23 13.63
N ASP A 77 6.51 -15.27 13.92
CA ASP A 77 6.24 -14.27 14.95
C ASP A 77 5.14 -13.31 14.52
N PHE A 78 5.07 -12.97 13.23
CA PHE A 78 3.96 -12.19 12.67
C PHE A 78 2.66 -12.98 12.72
N GLU A 79 2.63 -14.26 12.39
CA GLU A 79 1.40 -15.07 12.47
C GLU A 79 0.84 -15.07 13.89
N ARG A 80 1.70 -15.18 14.91
CA ARG A 80 1.32 -15.17 16.33
C ARG A 80 0.92 -13.79 16.85
N THR A 81 1.61 -12.73 16.43
CA THR A 81 1.46 -11.38 17.02
C THR A 81 0.67 -10.41 16.15
N GLN A 82 0.49 -10.74 14.87
CA GLN A 82 -0.06 -9.88 13.80
C GLN A 82 0.60 -8.50 13.73
N ARG A 83 1.87 -8.40 14.16
CA ARG A 83 2.65 -7.16 14.20
C ARG A 83 4.03 -7.40 13.59
N MET A 84 4.50 -6.46 12.79
CA MET A 84 5.84 -6.47 12.23
C MET A 84 6.86 -5.97 13.27
N GLY A 85 8.08 -6.51 13.23
CA GLY A 85 9.18 -6.13 14.11
C GLY A 85 9.79 -4.76 13.77
N CYS A 86 10.94 -4.75 13.09
CA CYS A 86 11.61 -3.52 12.66
C CYS A 86 11.23 -3.10 11.23
N ALA A 87 11.66 -1.93 10.78
CA ALA A 87 11.40 -1.44 9.41
C ALA A 87 11.90 -2.40 8.32
N GLN A 88 13.07 -3.03 8.52
CA GLN A 88 13.65 -3.99 7.57
C GLN A 88 12.85 -5.31 7.49
N CYS A 89 11.90 -5.56 8.41
CA CYS A 89 11.03 -6.74 8.32
C CYS A 89 10.09 -6.67 7.11
N TYR A 90 9.64 -5.47 6.73
CA TYR A 90 8.75 -5.30 5.57
C TYR A 90 9.42 -5.70 4.25
N THR A 91 10.72 -5.44 4.11
CA THR A 91 11.49 -5.82 2.92
C THR A 91 11.97 -7.27 2.98
N SER A 92 12.38 -7.74 4.16
CA SER A 92 12.88 -9.12 4.35
C SER A 92 11.80 -10.18 4.15
N HIS A 93 10.55 -9.84 4.45
CA HIS A 93 9.38 -10.71 4.33
C HIS A 93 8.38 -10.15 3.32
N ALA A 94 8.87 -9.46 2.28
CA ALA A 94 8.03 -8.77 1.31
C ALA A 94 7.04 -9.71 0.62
N GLN A 95 7.50 -10.90 0.25
CA GLN A 95 6.66 -11.86 -0.47
C GLN A 95 5.43 -12.28 0.32
N GLU A 96 5.56 -12.58 1.62
CA GLU A 96 4.40 -12.90 2.44
C GLU A 96 3.57 -11.66 2.80
N ALA A 97 4.23 -10.53 3.09
CA ALA A 97 3.54 -9.28 3.38
C ALA A 97 2.65 -8.83 2.22
N ASP A 98 3.15 -8.92 0.98
CA ASP A 98 2.42 -8.54 -0.23
C ASP A 98 1.16 -9.38 -0.41
N THR A 99 1.23 -10.69 -0.17
CA THR A 99 0.04 -11.56 -0.28
C THR A 99 -1.03 -11.22 0.77
N LEU A 100 -0.62 -10.85 1.99
CA LEU A 100 -1.54 -10.44 3.03
C LEU A 100 -2.19 -9.09 2.72
N ILE A 101 -1.37 -8.13 2.27
CA ILE A 101 -1.82 -6.77 1.92
C ILE A 101 -2.82 -6.85 0.76
N ALA A 102 -2.48 -7.60 -0.29
CA ALA A 102 -3.36 -7.79 -1.44
C ALA A 102 -4.72 -8.42 -1.08
N ARG A 103 -4.77 -9.22 -0.01
CA ARG A 103 -6.02 -9.79 0.51
C ARG A 103 -6.83 -8.79 1.35
N SER A 104 -6.16 -7.91 2.10
CA SER A 104 -6.83 -6.99 3.02
C SER A 104 -7.37 -5.72 2.35
N GLN A 105 -6.75 -5.27 1.25
CA GLN A 105 -7.16 -4.04 0.57
C GLN A 105 -7.28 -4.20 -0.95
N PRO A 106 -8.22 -3.47 -1.59
CA PRO A 106 -8.33 -3.45 -3.04
C PRO A 106 -7.19 -2.61 -3.65
N GLY A 107 -6.16 -3.29 -4.16
CA GLY A 107 -5.02 -2.69 -4.85
C GLY A 107 -3.76 -2.53 -3.99
N MET A 108 -2.59 -2.58 -4.62
CA MET A 108 -1.29 -2.43 -3.94
C MET A 108 -0.80 -0.97 -3.94
N THR A 109 -1.42 -0.10 -4.74
CA THR A 109 -1.02 1.30 -4.88
C THR A 109 -2.14 2.18 -4.32
N HIS A 110 -1.86 2.88 -3.22
CA HIS A 110 -2.80 3.85 -2.67
C HIS A 110 -2.75 5.14 -3.48
N ILE A 111 -3.68 5.31 -4.40
CA ILE A 111 -3.98 6.60 -5.05
C ILE A 111 -4.98 7.38 -4.18
N GLY A 112 -4.52 7.82 -3.02
CA GLY A 112 -5.29 8.74 -2.17
C GLY A 112 -5.29 10.16 -2.73
N ARG A 113 -6.28 10.97 -2.32
CA ARG A 113 -6.13 12.42 -2.39
C ARG A 113 -5.04 12.82 -1.41
N HIS A 114 -3.85 13.10 -1.91
CA HIS A 114 -2.90 13.89 -1.16
C HIS A 114 -3.46 15.33 -1.07
N PRO A 115 -3.27 16.05 0.04
CA PRO A 115 -3.38 17.50 0.02
C PRO A 115 -2.53 18.04 -1.13
N LEU A 116 -3.07 18.94 -1.94
CA LEU A 116 -2.24 19.71 -2.87
C LEU A 116 -1.32 20.55 -1.99
N THR A 117 -0.07 20.11 -1.88
CA THR A 117 1.05 20.63 -1.06
C THR A 117 1.05 20.24 0.42
N PRO A 118 2.00 19.39 0.84
CA PRO A 118 2.82 19.69 1.99
C PRO A 118 3.95 20.63 1.54
N ALA A 119 4.22 21.67 2.33
CA ALA A 119 5.40 22.53 2.19
C ALA A 119 6.68 21.68 2.03
N PRO A 120 7.72 22.16 1.33
CA PRO A 120 8.99 21.45 1.25
C PRO A 120 9.52 21.25 2.67
N THR A 121 9.52 20.00 3.14
CA THR A 121 10.29 19.65 4.32
C THR A 121 11.77 19.72 3.93
N PRO A 122 12.64 20.27 4.79
CA PRO A 122 14.07 20.28 4.50
C PRO A 122 14.55 18.82 4.38
N PRO A 123 15.48 18.54 3.46
CA PRO A 123 15.99 17.19 3.23
C PRO A 123 16.65 16.66 4.51
N ILE A 124 16.09 15.57 5.06
CA ILE A 124 16.71 14.79 6.13
C ILE A 124 17.66 13.78 5.49
N HIS A 125 18.74 14.28 4.89
CA HIS A 125 20.05 13.62 4.78
C HIS A 125 21.00 14.57 4.06
N GLY A 126 22.16 14.81 4.68
CA GLY A 126 23.25 15.59 4.07
C GLY A 126 24.01 14.78 3.03
N GLN A 127 24.82 15.54 2.26
CA GLN A 127 25.52 15.21 1.00
C GLN A 127 24.57 15.47 -0.16
N ASP A 128 24.77 16.48 -1.01
CA ASP A 128 25.99 16.82 -1.73
C ASP A 128 25.99 18.29 -2.24
N MET A 129 27.12 18.97 -2.07
CA MET A 129 27.37 20.31 -2.61
C MET A 129 27.74 20.19 -4.10
N SER A 130 26.84 20.58 -5.01
CA SER A 130 27.25 21.01 -6.35
C SER A 130 26.77 22.43 -6.62
N LYS A 131 27.74 23.29 -6.93
CA LYS A 131 27.59 24.63 -7.47
C LYS A 131 26.93 24.50 -8.84
N ASP A 132 25.76 25.09 -9.04
CA ASP A 132 25.38 25.56 -10.36
C ASP A 132 24.62 26.90 -10.29
N LYS A 133 25.25 27.90 -10.89
CA LYS A 133 24.78 29.27 -11.02
C LYS A 133 23.93 29.37 -12.28
N THR A 134 22.61 29.50 -12.16
CA THR A 134 21.83 30.27 -13.15
C THR A 134 20.52 30.77 -12.55
N GLY A 135 20.53 32.00 -12.02
CA GLY A 135 19.32 32.69 -11.60
C GLY A 135 18.68 33.43 -12.76
N LYS A 136 17.48 33.02 -13.18
CA LYS A 136 16.59 33.85 -14.01
C LYS A 136 15.58 34.51 -13.07
N GLY A 137 15.69 35.84 -12.95
CA GLY A 137 14.97 36.65 -11.96
C GLY A 137 13.46 36.64 -12.14
N ILE A 138 12.76 36.51 -11.00
CA ILE A 138 11.31 36.68 -10.86
C ILE A 138 11.04 38.14 -10.43
N PRO A 139 10.03 38.83 -10.99
CA PRO A 139 9.79 40.24 -10.72
C PRO A 139 9.40 40.50 -9.25
N LYS A 140 10.05 41.52 -8.64
CA LYS A 140 9.80 41.99 -7.28
C LYS A 140 8.44 42.69 -7.18
N ILE A 141 7.45 42.01 -6.60
CA ILE A 141 6.19 42.64 -6.15
C ILE A 141 6.47 43.36 -4.82
N LYS A 142 6.32 44.68 -4.78
CA LYS A 142 6.42 45.48 -3.55
C LYS A 142 5.15 45.27 -2.72
N ILE A 143 5.21 44.35 -1.76
CA ILE A 143 4.16 44.21 -0.74
C ILE A 143 4.53 45.16 0.42
N THR A 144 3.89 46.32 0.47
CA THR A 144 3.92 47.19 1.64
C THR A 144 3.04 46.60 2.72
N ARG A 145 3.65 45.93 3.71
CA ARG A 145 3.00 45.59 4.97
C ARG A 145 3.74 46.31 6.07
N THR A 146 3.11 47.34 6.62
CA THR A 146 3.46 47.90 7.93
C THR A 146 3.24 46.82 8.99
N PRO A 147 4.25 46.40 9.75
CA PRO A 147 4.04 45.55 10.90
C PRO A 147 3.77 46.43 12.12
N THR A 148 2.50 46.60 12.51
CA THR A 148 2.20 46.74 13.93
C THR A 148 2.51 45.39 14.57
N LYS A 149 3.72 45.30 15.13
CA LYS A 149 4.22 44.10 15.79
C LYS A 149 3.34 43.87 17.03
N LEU A 150 2.33 43.01 16.93
CA LEU A 150 1.68 42.48 18.13
C LEU A 150 2.75 41.81 18.99
N THR A 151 2.79 42.19 20.25
CA THR A 151 3.76 41.69 21.21
C THR A 151 3.50 40.22 21.49
N LEU A 152 4.54 39.50 21.92
CA LEU A 152 4.44 38.07 22.24
C LEU A 152 3.39 37.83 23.35
N GLU A 153 3.31 38.75 24.31
CA GLU A 153 2.38 38.69 25.44
C GLU A 153 0.91 38.73 24.98
N GLU A 154 0.59 39.60 24.01
CA GLU A 154 -0.76 39.69 23.44
C GLU A 154 -1.18 38.39 22.73
N LEU A 155 -0.24 37.72 22.04
CA LEU A 155 -0.49 36.45 21.38
C LEU A 155 -0.74 35.32 22.40
N GLN A 156 -0.01 35.33 23.52
CA GLN A 156 -0.22 34.37 24.62
C GLN A 156 -1.58 34.59 25.29
N GLU A 157 -1.97 35.85 25.52
CA GLU A 157 -3.28 36.17 26.10
C GLU A 157 -4.43 35.77 25.18
N ALA A 158 -4.30 36.06 23.88
CA ALA A 158 -5.28 35.63 22.89
C ALA A 158 -5.42 34.10 22.83
N LEU A 159 -4.32 33.35 23.02
CA LEU A 159 -4.35 31.89 23.06
C LEU A 159 -5.10 31.39 24.31
N ARG A 160 -4.82 31.97 25.48
CA ARG A 160 -5.55 31.65 26.72
C ARG A 160 -7.05 31.91 26.58
N ALA A 161 -7.41 33.06 26.03
CA ALA A 161 -8.80 33.44 25.81
C ALA A 161 -9.52 32.53 24.80
N ALA A 162 -8.84 32.07 23.74
CA ALA A 162 -9.40 31.14 22.76
C ALA A 162 -9.65 29.74 23.35
N VAL A 163 -8.72 29.25 24.18
CA VAL A 163 -8.90 27.97 24.89
C VAL A 163 -10.05 28.05 25.90
N ALA A 164 -10.18 29.17 26.62
CA ALA A 164 -11.29 29.38 27.55
C ALA A 164 -12.67 29.43 26.87
N LYS A 165 -12.71 29.78 25.57
CA LYS A 165 -13.92 29.82 24.74
C LYS A 165 -14.13 28.54 23.90
N GLU A 166 -13.28 27.52 24.09
CA GLU A 166 -13.30 26.27 23.30
C GLU A 166 -13.11 26.47 21.78
N ASP A 167 -12.55 27.61 21.37
CA ASP A 167 -12.25 27.95 19.97
C ASP A 167 -10.92 27.30 19.53
N TYR A 168 -10.88 25.97 19.44
CA TYR A 168 -9.64 25.20 19.20
C TYR A 168 -8.96 25.52 17.86
N GLU A 169 -9.72 25.90 16.83
CA GLU A 169 -9.14 26.30 15.53
C GLU A 169 -8.34 27.60 15.63
N LYS A 170 -8.85 28.58 16.40
CA LYS A 170 -8.12 29.84 16.65
C LYS A 170 -6.91 29.59 17.54
N ALA A 171 -7.04 28.73 18.55
CA ALA A 171 -5.93 28.35 19.43
C ALA A 171 -4.76 27.72 18.65
N ALA A 172 -5.04 26.82 17.70
CA ALA A 172 -4.01 26.22 16.84
C ALA A 172 -3.24 27.28 16.03
N LYS A 173 -3.96 28.21 15.38
CA LYS A 173 -3.35 29.31 14.61
C LYS A 173 -2.50 30.23 15.48
N LEU A 174 -2.91 30.49 16.72
CA LEU A 174 -2.15 31.33 17.66
C LEU A 174 -0.90 30.61 18.16
N ARG A 175 -0.97 29.31 18.45
CA ARG A 175 0.17 28.48 18.84
C ARG A 175 1.26 28.46 17.77
N ASP A 176 0.85 28.31 16.51
CA ASP A 176 1.79 28.28 15.39
C ASP A 176 2.45 29.66 15.18
N LYS A 177 1.71 30.76 15.38
CA LYS A 177 2.26 32.13 15.36
C LYS A 177 3.28 32.38 16.48
N ILE A 178 3.01 31.92 17.71
CA ILE A 178 3.95 32.04 18.85
C ILE A 178 5.22 31.24 18.55
N SER A 179 5.08 30.02 18.03
CA SER A 179 6.22 29.18 17.66
C SER A 179 7.09 29.83 16.59
N ALA A 180 6.47 30.43 15.57
CA ALA A 180 7.18 31.16 14.51
C ALA A 180 7.91 32.40 15.03
N GLN A 181 7.32 33.16 15.96
CA GLN A 181 7.99 34.31 16.58
C GLN A 181 9.16 33.90 17.47
N ASN A 182 9.03 32.82 18.24
CA ASN A 182 10.12 32.29 19.06
C ASN A 182 11.26 31.74 18.21
N ALA A 183 10.96 31.09 17.08
CA ALA A 183 11.97 30.63 16.14
C ALA A 183 12.74 31.77 15.45
N ASN A 184 12.07 32.90 15.17
CA ASN A 184 12.72 34.08 14.58
C ASN A 184 13.51 34.92 15.59
N SER A 185 13.31 34.71 16.89
CA SER A 185 13.99 35.46 17.96
C SER A 185 15.22 34.75 18.51
N LYS A 186 15.57 33.57 17.94
CA LYS A 186 16.68 32.71 18.34
C LYS A 186 17.66 32.56 17.19
#